data_AF-A0A9P1IEE3-F1
#
_entry.id   AF-A0A9P1IEE3-F1
#
_cell.length_a   1.000
_cell.length_b   1.000
_cell.length_c   1.000
_cell.angle_alpha   90.00
_cell.angle_beta   90.00
_cell.angle_gamma   90.00
#
_symmetry.space_group_name_H-M   'P 1'
#
loop_
_entity.id
_entity.type
_entity.pdbx_description
1 polymer ?
#
loop_
_entity_poly.entity_id
_entity_poly.type
_entity_poly.pdbx_seq_one_letter_code
_entity_poly.pdbx_strand_id
1 'polypeptide(L)'
;MIKLLLLLSVIIYQATPTQFIVKGTIRCNIRKKFNVTLVLEEFDEFTWDDTIKRKELINKASGVTHNYTIQGTYSEGDGYFDFTYEPIINFYHNCLTNRSDLGYIGKQFDGVPTSTPIASFTYNVVLDDKIFQP
;
A
#
# COMPACT_ATOMS: atom_id res chain seq x y z
N MET A 1 -41.81 29.82 -24.18
CA MET A 1 -41.64 29.00 -22.96
C MET A 1 -40.35 28.18 -23.09
N ILE A 2 -39.20 28.78 -22.80
CA ILE A 2 -37.92 28.06 -22.69
C ILE A 2 -37.43 28.36 -21.28
N LYS A 3 -38.00 27.65 -20.30
CA LYS A 3 -37.50 27.68 -18.92
C LYS A 3 -36.48 26.56 -18.79
N LEU A 4 -35.23 26.94 -19.09
CA LEU A 4 -34.07 26.64 -18.26
C LEU A 4 -34.13 25.30 -17.50
N LEU A 5 -33.92 24.20 -18.22
CA LEU A 5 -33.77 22.84 -17.67
C LEU A 5 -32.34 22.35 -17.95
N LEU A 6 -31.36 23.21 -17.66
CA LEU A 6 -29.92 22.96 -17.87
C LEU A 6 -29.10 23.25 -16.60
N LEU A 7 -29.69 23.04 -15.42
CA LEU A 7 -28.98 23.16 -14.15
C LEU A 7 -29.00 21.83 -13.40
N LEU A 8 -27.79 21.35 -13.14
CA LEU A 8 -27.41 20.28 -12.21
C LEU A 8 -27.69 18.84 -12.64
N SER A 9 -27.03 18.38 -13.71
CA SER A 9 -26.34 17.09 -13.56
C SER A 9 -25.07 17.35 -12.75
N VAL A 10 -25.20 17.51 -11.43
CA VAL A 10 -24.08 17.25 -10.55
C VAL A 10 -23.83 15.76 -10.72
N ILE A 11 -22.90 15.42 -11.61
CA ILE A 11 -22.32 14.10 -11.66
C ILE A 11 -21.63 14.00 -10.30
N ILE A 12 -22.32 13.40 -9.33
CA ILE A 12 -21.70 13.00 -8.08
C ILE A 12 -20.72 11.92 -8.51
N TYR A 13 -19.47 12.32 -8.75
CA TYR A 13 -18.39 11.38 -8.96
C TYR A 13 -18.19 10.69 -7.62
N GLN A 14 -18.75 9.49 -7.50
CA GLN A 14 -18.51 8.64 -6.35
C GLN A 14 -17.27 7.83 -6.65
N ALA A 15 -16.24 8.00 -5.83
CA ALA A 15 -15.10 7.10 -5.81
C ALA A 15 -15.62 5.67 -5.64
N THR A 16 -15.20 4.77 -6.53
CA THR A 16 -15.60 3.37 -6.42
C THR A 16 -14.67 2.66 -5.45
N PRO A 17 -15.19 1.85 -4.51
CA PRO A 17 -14.34 1.03 -3.65
C PRO A 17 -13.37 0.22 -4.50
N THR A 18 -12.07 0.43 -4.28
CA THR A 18 -11.00 -0.20 -5.04
C THR A 18 -10.34 -1.28 -4.21
N GLN A 19 -10.27 -2.50 -4.76
CA GLN A 19 -9.47 -3.56 -4.17
C GLN A 19 -8.02 -3.44 -4.61
N PHE A 20 -7.12 -3.22 -3.66
CA PHE A 20 -5.68 -3.22 -3.87
C PHE A 20 -5.11 -4.58 -3.53
N ILE A 21 -4.33 -5.16 -4.45
CA ILE A 21 -3.67 -6.45 -4.29
C ILE A 21 -2.19 -6.28 -4.61
N VAL A 22 -1.32 -6.41 -3.61
CA VAL A 22 0.12 -6.43 -3.81
C VAL A 22 0.66 -7.82 -3.51
N LYS A 23 1.40 -8.38 -4.47
CA LYS A 23 2.05 -9.69 -4.35
C LYS A 23 3.52 -9.62 -4.72
N GLY A 24 4.29 -10.61 -4.29
CA GLY A 24 5.67 -10.77 -4.75
C GLY A 24 6.51 -11.57 -3.78
N THR A 25 7.79 -11.25 -3.72
CA THR A 25 8.77 -11.95 -2.88
C THR A 25 9.52 -11.01 -1.95
N ILE A 26 9.83 -11.48 -0.74
CA ILE A 26 10.67 -10.80 0.23
C ILE A 26 11.90 -11.67 0.47
N ARG A 27 13.09 -11.08 0.33
CA ARG A 27 14.36 -11.75 0.60
C ARG A 27 15.19 -10.97 1.61
N CYS A 28 15.79 -11.65 2.58
CA CYS A 28 16.74 -11.04 3.50
C CYS A 28 18.17 -11.48 3.14
N ASN A 29 19.04 -10.52 2.81
CA ASN A 29 20.43 -10.83 2.46
C ASN A 29 21.35 -11.05 3.67
N ILE A 30 20.89 -10.69 4.87
CA ILE A 30 21.71 -10.72 6.09
C ILE A 30 21.53 -12.03 6.87
N ARG A 31 20.30 -12.55 6.94
CA ARG A 31 19.96 -13.68 7.80
C ARG A 31 18.80 -14.52 7.28
N LYS A 32 18.83 -15.80 7.64
CA LYS A 32 17.81 -16.79 7.26
C LYS A 32 16.50 -16.70 8.05
N LYS A 33 16.46 -15.96 9.16
CA LYS A 33 15.28 -15.81 10.02
C LYS A 33 15.09 -14.33 10.33
N PHE A 34 13.95 -13.78 9.93
CA PHE A 34 13.59 -12.39 10.10
C PHE A 34 12.07 -12.25 10.15
N ASN A 35 11.59 -11.15 10.72
CA ASN A 35 10.19 -10.80 10.83
C ASN A 35 9.87 -9.64 9.89
N VAL A 36 8.75 -9.84 9.18
CA VAL A 36 8.02 -9.00 8.23
C VAL A 36 6.75 -8.31 8.75
N THR A 37 6.64 -7.00 8.89
CA THR A 37 5.31 -6.35 8.95
C THR A 37 5.08 -5.58 7.67
N LEU A 38 4.00 -5.94 6.96
CA LEU A 38 3.59 -5.27 5.73
C LEU A 38 2.43 -4.33 6.07
N VAL A 39 2.48 -3.11 5.58
CA VAL A 39 1.37 -2.17 5.63
C VAL A 39 1.12 -1.68 4.22
N LEU A 40 -0.11 -1.79 3.77
CA LEU A 40 -0.61 -1.22 2.53
C LEU A 40 -1.43 -0.02 2.93
N GLU A 41 -1.06 1.14 2.41
CA GLU A 41 -1.61 2.44 2.75
C GLU A 41 -1.96 3.14 1.44
N GLU A 42 -2.97 3.99 1.51
CA GLU A 42 -3.19 5.09 0.57
C GLU A 42 -2.28 6.23 1.08
N PHE A 43 -1.82 7.13 0.22
CA PHE A 43 -0.98 8.24 0.66
C PHE A 43 -1.69 9.53 0.30
N ASP A 44 -2.24 10.19 1.30
CA ASP A 44 -2.75 11.54 1.16
C ASP A 44 -1.98 12.47 2.12
N GLU A 45 -1.61 13.65 1.63
CA GLU A 45 -0.95 14.68 2.44
C GLU A 45 -1.88 15.23 3.55
N PHE A 46 -3.19 14.94 3.50
CA PHE A 46 -4.21 15.63 4.30
C PHE A 46 -5.06 14.76 5.24
N THR A 47 -4.96 13.44 5.22
CA THR A 47 -5.71 12.54 6.12
C THR A 47 -4.82 11.83 7.14
N TRP A 48 -5.43 11.39 8.24
CA TRP A 48 -4.69 10.90 9.43
C TRP A 48 -4.70 9.36 9.58
N ASP A 49 -5.45 8.63 8.75
CA ASP A 49 -5.44 7.16 8.72
C ASP A 49 -5.75 6.61 7.33
N ASP A 50 -4.72 6.52 6.51
CA ASP A 50 -4.83 5.99 5.14
C ASP A 50 -4.51 4.48 5.10
N THR A 51 -4.64 3.79 6.23
CA THR A 51 -4.30 2.37 6.29
C THR A 51 -5.34 1.51 5.56
N ILE A 52 -5.05 1.14 4.31
CA ILE A 52 -5.85 0.17 3.55
C ILE A 52 -5.81 -1.22 4.23
N LYS A 53 -4.61 -1.69 4.59
CA LYS A 53 -4.43 -2.99 5.25
C LYS A 53 -3.09 -3.11 5.97
N ARG A 54 -3.12 -3.59 7.20
CA ARG A 54 -1.94 -4.12 7.90
C ARG A 54 -1.93 -5.65 7.87
N LYS A 55 -0.78 -6.24 7.57
CA LYS A 55 -0.54 -7.69 7.63
C LYS A 55 0.82 -7.97 8.23
N GLU A 56 0.81 -8.57 9.41
CA GLU A 56 2.04 -9.13 9.98
C GLU A 56 2.36 -10.46 9.28
N LEU A 57 3.52 -10.52 8.64
CA LEU A 57 4.16 -11.76 8.22
C LEU A 57 5.16 -12.18 9.29
N ILE A 58 4.61 -12.80 10.33
CA ILE A 58 5.41 -13.61 11.24
C ILE A 58 5.64 -14.94 10.55
N ASN A 59 6.87 -15.25 10.14
CA ASN A 59 7.17 -16.68 10.01
C ASN A 59 8.62 -17.05 10.24
N LYS A 60 8.77 -18.09 11.08
CA LYS A 60 9.97 -18.85 11.42
C LYS A 60 10.54 -19.62 10.21
N ALA A 61 10.42 -19.08 9.01
CA ALA A 61 10.71 -19.77 7.78
C ALA A 61 12.23 -19.76 7.56
N SER A 62 12.84 -20.94 7.64
CA SER A 62 14.20 -21.15 7.18
C SER A 62 14.19 -21.06 5.65
N GLY A 63 14.69 -19.96 5.10
CA GLY A 63 14.76 -19.74 3.66
C GLY A 63 15.16 -18.32 3.37
N VAL A 64 15.86 -18.10 2.27
CA VAL A 64 16.39 -16.77 1.91
C VAL A 64 15.29 -15.89 1.29
N THR A 65 14.21 -16.48 0.76
CA THR A 65 13.13 -15.79 0.05
C THR A 65 11.75 -16.34 0.45
N HIS A 66 10.75 -15.47 0.61
CA HIS A 66 9.36 -15.80 0.94
C HIS A 66 8.38 -15.10 0.00
N ASN A 67 7.33 -15.79 -0.43
CA ASN A 67 6.23 -15.17 -1.18
C ASN A 67 5.30 -14.42 -0.23
N TYR A 68 4.76 -13.29 -0.67
CA TYR A 68 3.73 -12.56 0.05
C TYR A 68 2.59 -12.13 -0.87
N THR A 69 1.43 -11.96 -0.25
CA THR A 69 0.27 -11.26 -0.81
C THR A 69 -0.36 -10.46 0.32
N ILE A 70 -0.61 -9.18 0.10
CA ILE A 70 -1.43 -8.32 0.94
C ILE A 70 -2.56 -7.74 0.09
N GLN A 71 -3.77 -7.73 0.63
CA GLN A 71 -4.95 -7.23 -0.05
C GLN A 71 -5.84 -6.47 0.93
N GLY A 72 -6.40 -5.37 0.46
CA GLY A 72 -7.38 -4.58 1.18
C GLY A 72 -8.24 -3.81 0.20
N THR A 73 -9.37 -3.30 0.70
CA THR A 73 -10.27 -2.45 -0.09
C THR A 73 -10.22 -1.08 0.53
N TYR A 74 -10.02 -0.06 -0.29
CA TYR A 74 -10.11 1.33 0.12
C TYR A 74 -11.32 1.96 -0.59
N SER A 75 -12.09 2.73 0.15
CA SER A 75 -13.34 3.34 -0.32
C SER A 75 -13.55 4.75 0.19
N GLU A 76 -12.64 5.21 1.06
CA GLU A 76 -12.59 6.62 1.40
C GLU A 76 -12.12 7.31 0.11
N GLY A 77 -12.81 8.37 -0.28
CA GLY A 77 -12.44 9.12 -1.47
C GLY A 77 -11.45 10.19 -1.05
N ASP A 78 -10.48 10.48 -1.90
CA ASP A 78 -9.39 11.44 -1.68
C ASP A 78 -9.88 12.92 -1.77
N GLY A 79 -11.11 13.19 -1.32
CA GLY A 79 -11.78 14.49 -1.42
C GLY A 79 -12.44 14.75 -2.78
N TYR A 80 -13.06 15.92 -2.92
CA TYR A 80 -13.92 16.27 -4.08
C TYR A 80 -13.17 16.52 -5.41
N PHE A 81 -11.83 16.46 -5.42
CA PHE A 81 -11.01 16.80 -6.59
C PHE A 81 -9.82 15.88 -6.83
N ASP A 82 -9.63 14.88 -5.98
CA ASP A 82 -8.65 13.84 -6.25
C ASP A 82 -9.37 12.64 -6.85
N PHE A 83 -8.81 12.18 -7.96
CA PHE A 83 -9.35 11.12 -8.79
C PHE A 83 -8.38 9.94 -8.87
N THR A 84 -7.37 9.92 -7.99
CA THR A 84 -6.26 8.98 -8.03
C THR A 84 -5.85 8.56 -6.63
N TYR A 85 -6.04 7.29 -6.32
CA TYR A 85 -5.44 6.69 -5.14
C TYR A 85 -3.94 6.55 -5.30
N GLU A 86 -3.18 6.73 -4.23
CA GLU A 86 -1.71 6.73 -4.22
C GLU A 86 -1.17 5.57 -3.36
N PRO A 87 -1.31 4.30 -3.80
CA PRO A 87 -1.00 3.17 -2.95
C PRO A 87 0.50 3.06 -2.65
N ILE A 88 0.81 2.91 -1.35
CA ILE A 88 2.14 2.62 -0.83
C ILE A 88 2.14 1.27 -0.12
N ILE A 89 3.18 0.45 -0.37
CA ILE A 89 3.48 -0.71 0.46
C ILE A 89 4.74 -0.48 1.30
N ASN A 90 4.57 -0.62 2.62
CA ASN A 90 5.58 -0.42 3.64
C ASN A 90 5.99 -1.76 4.28
N PHE A 91 7.29 -1.98 4.42
CA PHE A 91 7.90 -3.17 5.00
C PHE A 91 8.70 -2.77 6.24
N TYR A 92 8.19 -3.09 7.42
CA TYR A 92 8.91 -2.95 8.69
C TYR A 92 9.52 -4.29 9.06
N HIS A 93 10.83 -4.36 9.17
CA HIS A 93 11.52 -5.63 9.32
C HIS A 93 12.63 -5.60 10.34
N ASN A 94 12.96 -6.78 10.85
CA ASN A 94 14.20 -6.94 11.61
C ASN A 94 15.30 -7.60 10.77
N CYS A 95 15.30 -7.58 9.43
CA CYS A 95 16.45 -8.06 8.65
C CYS A 95 17.62 -7.05 8.69
N LEU A 96 18.33 -6.98 9.81
CA LEU A 96 19.47 -6.06 10.03
C LEU A 96 20.67 -6.81 10.62
N THR A 97 21.86 -6.21 10.66
CA THR A 97 23.00 -6.77 11.41
C THR A 97 22.74 -6.70 12.92
N ASN A 98 22.23 -5.56 13.41
CA ASN A 98 21.78 -5.40 14.79
C ASN A 98 20.30 -5.83 14.95
N ARG A 99 19.97 -6.60 16.00
CA ARG A 99 18.60 -7.13 16.20
C ARG A 99 17.67 -6.21 16.97
N SER A 100 18.20 -5.22 17.68
CA SER A 100 17.39 -4.25 18.43
C SER A 100 16.68 -3.24 17.54
N ASP A 101 17.14 -3.12 16.30
CA ASP A 101 16.72 -2.05 15.40
C ASP A 101 15.60 -2.55 14.46
N LEU A 102 14.82 -1.61 13.94
CA LEU A 102 13.76 -1.85 12.96
C LEU A 102 14.15 -1.19 11.64
N GLY A 103 14.24 -2.00 10.58
CA GLY A 103 14.43 -1.53 9.22
C GLY A 103 13.10 -1.22 8.56
N TYR A 104 13.15 -0.32 7.58
CA TYR A 104 11.98 0.14 6.85
C TYR A 104 12.32 0.27 5.37
N ILE A 105 11.39 -0.20 4.52
CA ILE A 105 11.41 0.01 3.07
C ILE A 105 9.98 0.33 2.64
N GLY A 106 9.79 1.45 1.94
CA GLY A 106 8.53 1.83 1.31
C GLY A 106 8.60 1.73 -0.21
N LYS A 107 7.48 1.41 -0.85
CA LYS A 107 7.31 1.50 -2.30
C LYS A 107 5.95 2.10 -2.63
N GLN A 108 5.96 3.32 -3.16
CA GLN A 108 4.82 3.95 -3.81
C GLN A 108 4.68 3.39 -5.24
N PHE A 109 3.46 3.10 -5.63
CA PHE A 109 3.10 2.74 -7.00
C PHE A 109 2.52 3.95 -7.75
N ASP A 110 2.38 3.81 -9.06
CA ASP A 110 1.72 4.83 -9.87
C ASP A 110 0.27 5.00 -9.40
N GLY A 111 -0.23 6.25 -9.45
CA GLY A 111 -1.58 6.59 -9.06
C GLY A 111 -2.64 5.75 -9.78
N VAL A 112 -3.65 5.31 -9.04
CA VAL A 112 -4.72 4.44 -9.50
C VAL A 112 -6.00 5.26 -9.64
N PRO A 113 -6.60 5.36 -10.84
CA PRO A 113 -7.86 6.07 -11.00
C PRO A 113 -8.93 5.56 -10.02
N THR A 114 -9.65 6.45 -9.34
CA THR A 114 -10.70 6.12 -8.35
C THR A 114 -11.91 5.40 -8.95
N SER A 115 -11.97 5.26 -10.28
CA SER A 115 -12.93 4.42 -11.02
C SER A 115 -12.46 2.96 -11.20
N THR A 116 -11.27 2.61 -10.72
CA THR A 116 -10.65 1.29 -10.90
C THR A 116 -11.16 0.32 -9.85
N PRO A 117 -11.96 -0.72 -10.17
CA PRO A 117 -12.49 -1.60 -9.13
C PRO A 117 -11.42 -2.51 -8.50
N ILE A 118 -10.36 -2.85 -9.25
CA ILE A 118 -9.27 -3.73 -8.79
C ILE A 118 -7.95 -3.22 -9.35
N ALA A 119 -6.99 -2.94 -8.46
CA ALA A 119 -5.61 -2.63 -8.79
C ALA A 119 -4.67 -3.73 -8.27
N SER A 120 -3.84 -4.28 -9.15
CA SER A 120 -2.90 -5.33 -8.78
C SER A 120 -1.47 -4.98 -9.12
N PHE A 121 -0.60 -5.13 -8.12
CA PHE A 121 0.82 -4.81 -8.21
C PHE A 121 1.68 -6.03 -7.89
N THR A 122 2.86 -6.06 -8.50
CA THR A 122 3.90 -7.03 -8.16
C THR A 122 5.15 -6.28 -7.69
N TYR A 123 5.63 -6.59 -6.49
CA TYR A 123 6.86 -6.00 -5.96
C TYR A 123 7.73 -7.07 -5.30
N ASN A 124 8.99 -7.17 -5.75
CA ASN A 124 9.98 -8.05 -5.15
C ASN A 124 10.95 -7.19 -4.35
N VAL A 125 11.04 -7.44 -3.06
CA VAL A 125 11.85 -6.63 -2.14
C VAL A 125 13.02 -7.44 -1.59
N VAL A 126 14.18 -6.82 -1.58
CA VAL A 126 15.38 -7.33 -0.92
C VAL A 126 15.62 -6.45 0.30
N LEU A 127 15.54 -7.04 1.47
CA LEU A 127 15.85 -6.40 2.75
C LEU A 127 17.36 -6.42 2.96
N ASP A 128 17.91 -5.25 3.22
CA ASP A 128 19.31 -5.01 3.52
C ASP A 128 19.46 -4.25 4.84
N ASP A 129 20.70 -3.88 5.19
CA ASP A 129 21.03 -3.28 6.49
C ASP A 129 20.69 -1.79 6.56
N LYS A 130 19.86 -1.29 5.64
CA LYS A 130 19.50 0.11 5.60
C LYS A 130 18.38 0.37 6.59
N ILE A 131 18.71 1.17 7.59
CA ILE A 131 17.74 1.78 8.48
C ILE A 131 17.30 3.07 7.80
N PHE A 132 16.18 3.03 7.07
CA PHE A 132 15.51 4.27 6.69
C PHE A 132 14.58 4.66 7.82
N GLN A 133 14.76 5.87 8.36
CA GLN A 133 13.76 6.46 9.23
C GLN A 133 12.69 7.10 8.32
N PRO A 134 11.40 6.96 8.66
CA PRO A 134 10.34 7.66 7.95
C PRO A 134 10.54 9.18 7.98
#